data_AF-A0A538FK92-F1
#
_entry.id   AF-A0A538FK92-F1
#
_cell.length_a   1.000
_cell.length_b   1.000
_cell.length_c   1.000
_cell.angle_alpha   90.00
_cell.angle_beta   90.00
_cell.angle_gamma   90.00
#
_symmetry.space_group_name_H-M   'P 1'
#
loop_
_entity.id
_entity.type
_entity.pdbx_description
1 polymer ?
#
loop_
_entity_poly.entity_id
_entity_poly.type
_entity_poly.pdbx_seq_one_letter_code
_entity_poly.pdbx_strand_id
1 'polypeptide(L)'
;MKAIAVHPGKADSIHLEDVSKPSLDQIPNGRGVLVRVLRVGVDGTDKEINAAEYGAAPEGDDFLIIGHENFGVVEEVGPNVPDTIRPGGYVVASVRRPGSSIYGKIGLQDFTTDDVYFERGINLLHGYLTEYYVEDSNFVFALPETLREVGVLLEPTTVAEKGINHAYEIQRRLKVWEPRKALILGSGTIGLLMAMAARLRGLELTVASLPKPPYRNSELVEQLGGVYRSTQDSDLRAISEERGPFDLIMDATGFSPIIWEAAEVLGKNGVLVLSSITGGDRKVEINSDMINQSFVLGNKVMVGTVNASPADFRSGVDDLIKAQALFPGWLDQLLTTPIHGLENYEEMIRALTEDAEAIKVFVEVNGSR
;
A
#
# COMPACT_ATOMS: atom_id res chain seq x y z
N MET A 1 21.38 15.97 -9.37
CA MET A 1 20.17 15.28 -9.88
C MET A 1 19.03 15.76 -9.00
N LYS A 2 17.83 15.87 -9.56
CA LYS A 2 16.68 16.43 -8.86
C LYS A 2 16.03 15.41 -7.93
N ALA A 3 15.48 15.90 -6.83
CA ALA A 3 14.63 15.15 -5.91
C ALA A 3 13.52 16.06 -5.35
N ILE A 4 12.40 15.48 -4.93
CA ILE A 4 11.39 16.18 -4.13
C ILE A 4 11.64 15.84 -2.66
N ALA A 5 11.83 16.86 -1.84
CA ALA A 5 12.13 16.71 -0.42
C ALA A 5 11.25 17.62 0.45
N VAL A 6 11.21 17.32 1.74
CA VAL A 6 10.65 18.18 2.78
C VAL A 6 11.71 18.49 3.83
N HIS A 7 11.50 19.51 4.65
CA HIS A 7 12.22 19.68 5.91
C HIS A 7 11.38 19.12 7.05
N PRO A 8 11.72 17.94 7.61
CA PRO A 8 10.92 17.32 8.67
C PRO A 8 10.66 18.26 9.85
N GLY A 9 9.44 18.22 10.38
CA GLY A 9 9.00 19.11 11.48
C GLY A 9 8.59 20.53 11.03
N LYS A 10 8.65 20.85 9.73
CA LYS A 10 8.16 22.10 9.15
C LYS A 10 7.04 21.80 8.13
N ALA A 11 5.82 22.20 8.47
CA ALA A 11 4.67 22.05 7.58
C ALA A 11 4.87 22.83 6.27
N ASP A 12 4.33 22.30 5.18
CA ASP A 12 4.36 22.88 3.83
C ASP A 12 5.77 23.24 3.36
N SER A 13 6.73 22.36 3.69
CA SER A 13 8.15 22.54 3.37
C SER A 13 8.61 21.76 2.14
N ILE A 14 7.68 21.18 1.38
CA ILE A 14 8.02 20.49 0.13
C ILE A 14 8.75 21.41 -0.85
N HIS A 15 9.84 20.92 -1.44
CA HIS A 15 10.68 21.66 -2.37
C HIS A 15 11.41 20.71 -3.32
N LEU A 16 11.99 21.29 -4.37
CA LEU A 16 12.96 20.61 -5.22
C LEU A 16 14.35 20.73 -4.60
N GLU A 17 15.05 19.61 -4.46
CA GLU A 17 16.39 19.51 -3.90
C GLU A 17 17.38 18.97 -4.93
N ASP A 18 18.60 19.51 -4.94
CA ASP A 18 19.68 19.07 -5.82
C ASP A 18 20.63 18.13 -5.07
N VAL A 19 20.56 16.84 -5.39
CA VAL A 19 21.37 15.80 -4.73
C VAL A 19 22.39 15.17 -5.66
N SER A 20 23.43 14.56 -5.10
CA SER A 20 24.42 13.81 -5.87
C SER A 20 23.84 12.52 -6.43
N LYS A 21 24.20 12.15 -7.67
CA LYS A 21 23.77 10.85 -8.24
C LYS A 21 24.38 9.71 -7.41
N PRO A 22 23.58 8.72 -6.96
CA PRO A 22 24.07 7.60 -6.19
C PRO A 22 24.93 6.67 -7.04
N SER A 23 25.73 5.85 -6.38
CA SER A 23 26.66 4.91 -7.00
C SER A 23 26.59 3.55 -6.32
N LEU A 24 26.97 2.50 -7.05
CA LEU A 24 26.86 1.11 -6.58
C LEU A 24 27.65 0.83 -5.29
N ASP A 25 28.77 1.53 -5.09
CA ASP A 25 29.66 1.36 -3.93
C ASP A 25 29.06 1.84 -2.61
N GLN A 26 27.96 2.61 -2.65
CA GLN A 26 27.19 2.96 -1.45
C GLN A 26 26.51 1.73 -0.82
N ILE A 27 26.31 0.66 -1.59
CA ILE A 27 25.79 -0.62 -1.09
C ILE A 27 26.93 -1.63 -0.94
N PRO A 28 27.17 -2.14 0.29
CA PRO A 28 28.30 -3.00 0.55
C PRO A 28 28.17 -4.37 -0.13
N ASN A 29 29.31 -5.05 -0.23
CA ASN A 29 29.43 -6.43 -0.72
C ASN A 29 28.98 -6.61 -2.18
N GLY A 30 29.03 -5.55 -3.00
CA GLY A 30 28.72 -5.63 -4.43
C GLY A 30 27.26 -5.97 -4.74
N ARG A 31 26.34 -5.64 -3.83
CA ARG A 31 24.89 -5.93 -3.95
C ARG A 31 24.06 -4.72 -4.39
N GLY A 32 24.71 -3.62 -4.76
CA GLY A 32 24.03 -2.41 -5.22
C GLY A 32 23.30 -2.63 -6.54
N VAL A 33 22.11 -2.08 -6.63
CA VAL A 33 21.29 -1.98 -7.85
C VAL A 33 21.02 -0.51 -8.06
N LEU A 34 21.59 0.07 -9.11
CA LEU A 34 21.29 1.44 -9.52
C LEU A 34 20.03 1.41 -10.37
N VAL A 35 19.01 2.15 -9.94
CA VAL A 35 17.70 2.21 -10.59
C VAL A 35 17.45 3.63 -11.08
N ARG A 36 17.06 3.75 -12.35
CA ARG A 36 16.48 4.96 -12.92
C ARG A 36 14.99 4.96 -12.66
N VAL A 37 14.50 5.96 -11.94
CA VAL A 37 13.10 6.02 -11.51
C VAL A 37 12.21 6.41 -12.69
N LEU A 38 11.15 5.66 -12.95
CA LEU A 38 10.19 5.96 -14.01
C LEU A 38 8.97 6.67 -13.43
N ARG A 39 8.36 6.06 -12.40
CA ARG A 39 7.18 6.58 -11.72
C ARG A 39 7.33 6.41 -10.22
N VAL A 40 6.79 7.34 -9.45
CA VAL A 40 6.60 7.19 -8.01
C VAL A 40 5.16 7.51 -7.69
N GLY A 41 4.45 6.53 -7.14
CA GLY A 41 3.13 6.76 -6.59
C GLY A 41 3.23 7.59 -5.32
N VAL A 42 2.18 8.34 -5.04
CA VAL A 42 2.07 9.09 -3.79
C VAL A 42 0.73 8.79 -3.12
N ASP A 43 0.70 8.92 -1.80
CA ASP A 43 -0.46 8.57 -1.00
C ASP A 43 -0.70 9.52 0.19
N GLY A 44 -1.56 9.11 1.14
CA GLY A 44 -1.84 9.88 2.34
C GLY A 44 -0.62 10.10 3.22
N THR A 45 0.35 9.18 3.22
CA THR A 45 1.57 9.30 3.99
C THR A 45 2.45 10.45 3.50
N ASP A 46 2.59 10.64 2.18
CA ASP A 46 3.33 11.77 1.64
C ASP A 46 2.71 13.13 2.02
N LYS A 47 1.36 13.19 2.05
CA LYS A 47 0.62 14.38 2.52
C LYS A 47 0.89 14.66 4.00
N GLU A 48 0.80 13.65 4.85
CA GLU A 48 1.00 13.78 6.30
C GLU A 48 2.45 14.19 6.64
N ILE A 49 3.43 13.69 5.87
CA ILE A 49 4.83 14.10 5.96
C ILE A 49 5.00 15.58 5.58
N ASN A 50 4.39 16.04 4.48
CA ASN A 50 4.44 17.46 4.11
C ASN A 50 3.72 18.36 5.14
N ALA A 51 2.66 17.86 5.78
CA ALA A 51 1.97 18.56 6.88
C ALA A 51 2.78 18.55 8.21
N ALA A 52 3.96 17.91 8.22
CA ALA A 52 4.83 17.73 9.38
C ALA A 52 4.16 17.02 10.57
N GLU A 53 3.23 16.10 10.29
CA GLU A 53 2.61 15.25 11.30
C GLU A 53 3.57 14.13 11.76
N TYR A 54 4.42 13.64 10.86
CA TYR A 54 5.54 12.75 11.13
C TYR A 54 6.59 12.82 10.00
N GLY A 55 7.59 11.95 10.10
CA GLY A 55 8.70 11.83 9.16
C GLY A 55 10.00 12.38 9.74
N ALA A 56 11.11 11.77 9.36
CA ALA A 56 12.43 12.16 9.84
C ALA A 56 13.50 11.99 8.77
N ALA A 57 14.42 12.94 8.70
CA ALA A 57 15.57 12.89 7.79
C ALA A 57 16.57 11.82 8.25
N PRO A 58 17.37 11.25 7.33
CA PRO A 58 18.54 10.46 7.68
C PRO A 58 19.52 11.23 8.58
N GLU A 59 20.33 10.49 9.34
CA GLU A 59 21.37 11.11 10.15
C GLU A 59 22.37 11.88 9.27
N GLY A 60 22.54 13.16 9.57
CA GLY A 60 23.45 14.05 8.85
C GLY A 60 22.79 15.01 7.86
N ASP A 61 21.52 14.76 7.51
CA ASP A 61 20.76 15.58 6.56
C ASP A 61 19.67 16.40 7.28
N ASP A 62 19.34 17.58 6.75
CA ASP A 62 18.28 18.47 7.25
C ASP A 62 17.00 18.43 6.37
N PHE A 63 16.98 17.55 5.38
CA PHE A 63 15.86 17.29 4.49
C PHE A 63 15.56 15.79 4.38
N LEU A 64 14.36 15.44 3.95
CA LEU A 64 13.95 14.08 3.63
C LEU A 64 13.42 14.07 2.20
N ILE A 65 14.10 13.39 1.27
CA ILE A 65 13.49 13.00 -0.01
C ILE A 65 12.30 12.09 0.30
N ILE A 66 11.11 12.42 -0.19
CA ILE A 66 9.87 11.69 0.11
C ILE A 66 9.53 10.63 -0.97
N GLY A 67 8.40 9.93 -0.82
CA GLY A 67 7.90 8.91 -1.73
C GLY A 67 8.48 7.50 -1.46
N HIS A 68 7.60 6.54 -1.19
CA HIS A 68 7.93 5.13 -0.93
C HIS A 68 7.49 4.17 -2.04
N GLU A 69 6.57 4.58 -2.92
CA GLU A 69 5.96 3.72 -3.94
C GLU A 69 6.66 3.82 -5.31
N ASN A 70 7.88 3.31 -5.39
CA ASN A 70 8.70 3.47 -6.59
C ASN A 70 8.41 2.43 -7.68
N PHE A 71 8.66 2.83 -8.92
CA PHE A 71 8.78 1.94 -10.07
C PHE A 71 9.87 2.47 -11.00
N GLY A 72 10.80 1.59 -11.39
CA GLY A 72 11.98 2.00 -12.16
C GLY A 72 12.53 0.92 -13.07
N VAL A 73 13.58 1.30 -13.80
CA VAL A 73 14.39 0.40 -14.63
C VAL A 73 15.79 0.30 -14.06
N VAL A 74 16.35 -0.90 -14.02
CA VAL A 74 17.72 -1.13 -13.59
C VAL A 74 18.68 -0.53 -14.61
N GLU A 75 19.55 0.36 -14.16
CA GLU A 75 20.60 0.99 -14.95
C GLU A 75 21.90 0.18 -14.86
N GLU A 76 22.31 -0.18 -13.64
CA GLU A 76 23.56 -0.89 -13.35
C GLU A 76 23.38 -1.82 -12.14
N VAL A 77 24.18 -2.89 -12.08
CA VAL A 77 24.17 -3.85 -10.97
C VAL A 77 25.58 -4.16 -10.50
N GLY A 78 25.74 -4.34 -9.19
CA GLY A 78 26.97 -4.84 -8.60
C GLY A 78 27.23 -6.32 -8.91
N PRO A 79 28.46 -6.81 -8.69
CA PRO A 79 28.87 -8.17 -9.09
C PRO A 79 28.19 -9.31 -8.32
N ASN A 80 27.54 -9.03 -7.18
CA ASN A 80 26.87 -10.02 -6.33
C ASN A 80 25.34 -9.86 -6.35
N VAL A 81 24.79 -9.18 -7.36
CA VAL A 81 23.34 -9.08 -7.59
C VAL A 81 22.87 -10.34 -8.34
N PRO A 82 21.71 -10.94 -7.98
CA PRO A 82 21.16 -12.09 -8.70
C PRO A 82 20.82 -11.79 -10.16
N ASP A 83 21.05 -12.73 -11.08
CA ASP A 83 20.81 -12.58 -12.53
C ASP A 83 19.35 -12.25 -12.93
N THR A 84 18.40 -12.46 -12.01
CA THR A 84 17.00 -12.04 -12.18
C THR A 84 16.82 -10.53 -12.17
N ILE A 85 17.78 -9.77 -11.62
CA ILE A 85 17.83 -8.31 -11.62
C ILE A 85 19.00 -7.91 -12.51
N ARG A 86 18.69 -7.31 -13.66
CA ARG A 86 19.69 -6.99 -14.69
C ARG A 86 19.37 -5.65 -15.36
N PRO A 87 20.38 -4.96 -15.91
CA PRO A 87 20.18 -3.73 -16.67
C PRO A 87 19.05 -3.85 -17.71
N GLY A 88 18.20 -2.84 -17.78
CA GLY A 88 16.99 -2.81 -18.61
C GLY A 88 15.77 -3.53 -18.02
N GLY A 89 15.91 -4.26 -16.91
CA GLY A 89 14.79 -4.90 -16.22
C GLY A 89 13.99 -3.91 -15.36
N TYR A 90 12.67 -4.15 -15.24
CA TYR A 90 11.80 -3.36 -14.38
C TYR A 90 11.84 -3.84 -12.94
N VAL A 91 11.83 -2.90 -12.00
CA VAL A 91 11.93 -3.20 -10.58
C VAL A 91 11.11 -2.25 -9.72
N VAL A 92 10.80 -2.73 -8.53
CA VAL A 92 10.26 -1.98 -7.39
C VAL A 92 11.09 -2.31 -6.16
N ALA A 93 11.47 -1.31 -5.38
CA ALA A 93 12.15 -1.50 -4.10
C ALA A 93 11.17 -1.45 -2.91
N SER A 94 11.37 -2.31 -1.90
CA SER A 94 10.57 -2.28 -0.67
C SER A 94 10.90 -1.10 0.24
N VAL A 95 10.00 -0.80 1.18
CA VAL A 95 10.05 0.41 2.00
C VAL A 95 10.91 0.24 3.25
N ARG A 96 10.63 -0.77 4.08
CA ARG A 96 11.26 -0.92 5.41
C ARG A 96 12.61 -1.62 5.34
N ARG A 97 13.58 -1.15 6.12
CA ARG A 97 14.91 -1.77 6.30
C ARG A 97 15.03 -2.44 7.67
N PRO A 98 15.80 -3.53 7.78
CA PRO A 98 15.97 -4.24 9.04
C PRO A 98 16.73 -3.38 10.06
N GLY A 99 16.22 -3.36 11.29
CA GLY A 99 16.90 -2.81 12.46
C GLY A 99 17.65 -3.89 13.25
N SER A 100 17.58 -3.80 14.58
CA SER A 100 18.26 -4.71 15.50
C SER A 100 17.43 -5.94 15.88
N SER A 101 16.11 -5.86 15.71
CA SER A 101 15.17 -6.91 16.11
C SER A 101 15.39 -8.23 15.37
N ILE A 102 14.92 -9.34 15.98
CA ILE A 102 15.00 -10.68 15.36
C ILE A 102 14.28 -10.71 14.01
N TYR A 103 13.22 -9.92 13.87
CA TYR A 103 12.42 -9.86 12.65
C TYR A 103 13.21 -9.32 11.46
N GLY A 104 14.13 -8.36 11.69
CA GLY A 104 15.05 -7.90 10.66
C GLY A 104 16.00 -9.00 10.16
N LYS A 105 16.42 -9.92 11.04
CA LYS A 105 17.35 -11.02 10.69
C LYS A 105 16.70 -12.13 9.86
N ILE A 106 15.39 -12.27 9.96
CA ILE A 106 14.61 -13.29 9.24
C ILE A 106 13.84 -12.71 8.04
N GLY A 107 14.08 -11.44 7.69
CA GLY A 107 13.43 -10.79 6.55
C GLY A 107 11.97 -10.40 6.77
N LEU A 108 11.58 -10.23 8.03
CA LEU A 108 10.25 -9.79 8.46
C LEU A 108 10.31 -8.42 9.15
N GLN A 109 11.16 -7.51 8.67
CA GLN A 109 11.36 -6.18 9.29
C GLN A 109 10.06 -5.37 9.43
N ASP A 110 9.02 -5.68 8.68
CA ASP A 110 7.65 -5.18 8.82
C ASP A 110 7.02 -5.49 10.19
N PHE A 111 7.51 -6.50 10.91
CA PHE A 111 7.14 -6.85 12.30
C PHE A 111 8.13 -6.33 13.36
N THR A 112 9.04 -5.43 13.01
CA THR A 112 10.07 -4.98 13.95
C THR A 112 9.49 -4.53 15.30
N THR A 113 10.19 -4.89 16.36
CA THR A 113 9.91 -4.44 17.73
C THR A 113 10.87 -3.33 18.17
N ASP A 114 11.72 -2.86 17.27
CA ASP A 114 12.58 -1.71 17.54
C ASP A 114 11.72 -0.45 17.61
N ASP A 115 11.94 0.41 18.63
CA ASP A 115 11.28 1.71 18.72
C ASP A 115 11.68 2.63 17.55
N VAL A 116 12.92 2.45 17.07
CA VAL A 116 13.46 3.12 15.88
C VAL A 116 13.37 2.16 14.70
N TYR A 117 12.65 2.58 13.67
CA TYR A 117 12.49 1.85 12.41
C TYR A 117 12.93 2.72 11.23
N PHE A 118 13.24 2.08 10.11
CA PHE A 118 13.81 2.74 8.95
C PHE A 118 12.94 2.48 7.73
N GLU A 119 12.41 3.53 7.13
CA GLU A 119 11.50 3.47 5.99
C GLU A 119 11.89 4.52 4.96
N ARG A 120 12.14 4.06 3.74
CA ARG A 120 12.53 4.92 2.61
C ARG A 120 11.39 5.90 2.31
N GLY A 121 11.70 7.19 2.35
CA GLY A 121 10.76 8.26 2.05
C GLY A 121 9.90 8.68 3.23
N ILE A 122 10.04 8.01 4.38
CA ILE A 122 9.19 8.21 5.56
C ILE A 122 10.05 8.52 6.78
N ASN A 123 10.91 7.59 7.21
CA ASN A 123 11.63 7.71 8.48
C ASN A 123 13.09 7.28 8.35
N LEU A 124 13.99 8.24 8.57
CA LEU A 124 15.44 8.07 8.67
C LEU A 124 16.15 7.56 7.41
N LEU A 125 15.43 7.39 6.30
CA LEU A 125 15.97 7.01 5.00
C LEU A 125 15.31 7.82 3.89
N HIS A 126 16.10 8.44 3.03
CA HIS A 126 15.58 9.11 1.83
C HIS A 126 14.76 8.16 0.95
N GLY A 127 13.70 8.68 0.36
CA GLY A 127 12.75 7.99 -0.50
C GLY A 127 13.18 7.94 -1.96
N TYR A 128 12.17 7.87 -2.82
CA TYR A 128 12.33 7.52 -4.23
C TYR A 128 11.83 8.60 -5.19
N LEU A 129 11.25 9.72 -4.72
CA LEU A 129 10.95 10.89 -5.57
C LEU A 129 12.23 11.62 -5.99
N THR A 130 13.05 10.95 -6.79
CA THR A 130 14.32 11.43 -7.32
C THR A 130 14.63 10.73 -8.65
N GLU A 131 15.50 11.31 -9.48
CA GLU A 131 15.82 10.76 -10.81
C GLU A 131 16.45 9.34 -10.75
N TYR A 132 17.26 9.05 -9.73
CA TYR A 132 17.92 7.74 -9.54
C TYR A 132 17.99 7.38 -8.06
N TYR A 133 17.97 6.08 -7.74
CA TYR A 133 18.36 5.58 -6.43
C TYR A 133 19.29 4.37 -6.57
N VAL A 134 20.08 4.10 -5.53
CA VAL A 134 20.76 2.80 -5.38
C VAL A 134 20.14 2.04 -4.22
N GLU A 135 19.99 0.74 -4.37
CA GLU A 135 19.41 -0.12 -3.33
C GLU A 135 20.13 -1.47 -3.23
N ASP A 136 20.07 -2.09 -2.06
CA ASP A 136 20.51 -3.47 -1.88
C ASP A 136 19.54 -4.44 -2.57
N SER A 137 20.07 -5.30 -3.44
CA SER A 137 19.32 -6.30 -4.20
C SER A 137 18.34 -7.16 -3.38
N ASN A 138 18.56 -7.33 -2.07
CA ASN A 138 17.63 -8.03 -1.18
C ASN A 138 16.26 -7.33 -1.04
N PHE A 139 16.20 -6.03 -1.31
CA PHE A 139 15.00 -5.21 -1.19
C PHE A 139 14.42 -4.82 -2.55
N VAL A 140 14.95 -5.38 -3.64
CA VAL A 140 14.54 -5.07 -5.02
C VAL A 140 13.82 -6.26 -5.62
N PHE A 141 12.62 -6.00 -6.16
CA PHE A 141 11.73 -7.01 -6.73
C PHE A 141 11.62 -6.77 -8.23
N ALA A 142 11.98 -7.78 -9.04
CA ALA A 142 11.90 -7.71 -10.49
C ALA A 142 10.45 -7.91 -10.97
N LEU A 143 10.05 -7.12 -11.97
CA LEU A 143 8.74 -7.19 -12.60
C LEU A 143 8.91 -7.62 -14.08
N PRO A 144 7.99 -8.42 -14.63
CA PRO A 144 7.97 -8.68 -16.07
C PRO A 144 7.52 -7.45 -16.86
N GLU A 145 7.87 -7.41 -18.15
CA GLU A 145 7.48 -6.35 -19.10
C GLU A 145 5.97 -6.08 -19.10
N THR A 146 5.15 -7.11 -18.90
CA THR A 146 3.68 -6.99 -18.87
C THR A 146 3.15 -6.09 -17.76
N LEU A 147 3.96 -5.82 -16.73
CA LEU A 147 3.61 -4.90 -15.64
C LEU A 147 4.22 -3.51 -15.82
N ARG A 148 4.88 -3.22 -16.94
CA ARG A 148 5.56 -1.93 -17.18
C ARG A 148 4.68 -0.71 -16.89
N GLU A 149 3.43 -0.74 -17.32
CA GLU A 149 2.55 0.43 -17.18
C GLU A 149 1.97 0.58 -15.78
N VAL A 150 1.84 -0.52 -15.04
CA VAL A 150 1.11 -0.56 -13.76
C VAL A 150 2.02 -0.88 -12.56
N GLY A 151 3.32 -1.07 -12.79
CA GLY A 151 4.27 -1.53 -11.77
C GLY A 151 4.40 -0.62 -10.56
N VAL A 152 4.07 0.67 -10.71
CA VAL A 152 3.99 1.65 -9.61
C VAL A 152 2.93 1.29 -8.57
N LEU A 153 1.93 0.46 -8.94
CA LEU A 153 0.92 -0.04 -8.02
C LEU A 153 1.40 -1.21 -7.14
N LEU A 154 2.62 -1.73 -7.35
CA LEU A 154 3.06 -2.91 -6.62
C LEU A 154 3.19 -2.66 -5.12
N GLU A 155 3.86 -1.57 -4.71
CA GLU A 155 4.01 -1.24 -3.29
C GLU A 155 2.63 -1.17 -2.59
N PRO A 156 1.64 -0.37 -3.05
CA PRO A 156 0.35 -0.32 -2.38
C PRO A 156 -0.43 -1.64 -2.47
N THR A 157 -0.18 -2.46 -3.50
CA THR A 157 -0.76 -3.82 -3.58
C THR A 157 -0.24 -4.70 -2.45
N THR A 158 1.02 -4.53 -2.03
CA THR A 158 1.59 -5.35 -0.95
C THR A 158 0.90 -5.16 0.40
N VAL A 159 0.30 -3.99 0.65
CA VAL A 159 -0.51 -3.74 1.85
C VAL A 159 -1.76 -4.63 1.86
N ALA A 160 -2.42 -4.77 0.70
CA ALA A 160 -3.56 -5.67 0.52
C ALA A 160 -3.13 -7.14 0.68
N GLU A 161 -2.02 -7.53 0.04
CA GLU A 161 -1.47 -8.90 0.13
C GLU A 161 -1.14 -9.29 1.56
N LYS A 162 -0.43 -8.44 2.31
CA LYS A 162 -0.08 -8.73 3.70
C LYS A 162 -1.33 -8.93 4.56
N GLY A 163 -2.33 -8.07 4.39
CA GLY A 163 -3.60 -8.18 5.12
C GLY A 163 -4.30 -9.52 4.87
N ILE A 164 -4.40 -9.93 3.60
CA ILE A 164 -5.00 -11.23 3.22
C ILE A 164 -4.13 -12.38 3.74
N ASN A 165 -2.82 -12.34 3.54
CA ASN A 165 -1.88 -13.36 3.97
C ASN A 165 -1.93 -13.59 5.49
N HIS A 166 -2.01 -12.51 6.28
CA HIS A 166 -2.23 -12.59 7.72
C HIS A 166 -3.55 -13.27 8.08
N ALA A 167 -4.64 -12.94 7.40
CA ALA A 167 -5.94 -13.57 7.64
C ALA A 167 -5.85 -15.09 7.42
N TYR A 168 -5.26 -15.53 6.30
CA TYR A 168 -5.06 -16.95 6.02
C TYR A 168 -4.12 -17.64 7.02
N GLU A 169 -3.00 -17.02 7.39
CA GLU A 169 -2.04 -17.59 8.34
C GLU A 169 -2.66 -17.77 9.73
N ILE A 170 -3.36 -16.76 10.26
CA ILE A 170 -4.05 -16.86 11.55
C ILE A 170 -5.10 -17.97 11.53
N GLN A 171 -5.81 -18.11 10.42
CA GLN A 171 -6.90 -19.07 10.27
C GLN A 171 -6.44 -20.52 10.11
N ARG A 172 -5.13 -20.77 9.97
CA ARG A 172 -4.55 -22.12 10.09
C ARG A 172 -4.89 -22.80 11.42
N ARG A 173 -5.23 -22.03 12.47
CA ARG A 173 -5.76 -22.55 13.74
C ARG A 173 -7.03 -23.40 13.57
N LEU A 174 -7.81 -23.20 12.51
CA LEU A 174 -9.01 -23.98 12.19
C LEU A 174 -8.70 -25.26 11.43
N LYS A 175 -7.46 -25.42 10.94
CA LYS A 175 -6.98 -26.47 10.01
C LYS A 175 -7.62 -26.41 8.62
N VAL A 176 -8.91 -26.06 8.52
CA VAL A 176 -9.64 -25.81 7.28
C VAL A 176 -10.43 -24.51 7.44
N TRP A 177 -10.13 -23.53 6.59
CA TRP A 177 -10.88 -22.29 6.48
C TRP A 177 -11.23 -22.06 5.02
N GLU A 178 -12.52 -21.99 4.70
CA GLU A 178 -13.05 -21.82 3.35
C GLU A 178 -13.87 -20.52 3.28
N PRO A 179 -13.21 -19.35 3.34
CA PRO A 179 -13.92 -18.07 3.24
C PRO A 179 -14.61 -17.98 1.88
N ARG A 180 -15.82 -17.44 1.88
CA ARG A 180 -16.63 -17.24 0.67
C ARG A 180 -16.90 -15.78 0.39
N LYS A 181 -17.14 -14.99 1.43
CA LYS A 181 -17.61 -13.61 1.30
C LYS A 181 -16.64 -12.62 1.90
N ALA A 182 -16.24 -11.62 1.11
CA ALA A 182 -15.39 -10.51 1.51
C ALA A 182 -16.18 -9.20 1.53
N LEU A 183 -15.97 -8.40 2.59
CA LEU A 183 -16.37 -7.00 2.64
C LEU A 183 -15.13 -6.12 2.70
N ILE A 184 -14.95 -5.24 1.71
CA ILE A 184 -13.91 -4.22 1.75
C ILE A 184 -14.54 -2.90 2.14
N LEU A 185 -13.99 -2.26 3.17
CA LEU A 185 -14.44 -0.97 3.65
C LEU A 185 -13.52 0.09 3.06
N GLY A 186 -14.10 1.02 2.30
CA GLY A 186 -13.38 2.04 1.56
C GLY A 186 -13.15 1.63 0.11
N SER A 187 -13.20 2.62 -0.77
CA SER A 187 -13.08 2.47 -2.23
C SER A 187 -11.95 3.32 -2.82
N GLY A 188 -11.00 3.79 -2.00
CA GLY A 188 -9.79 4.44 -2.50
C GLY A 188 -8.81 3.43 -3.09
N THR A 189 -7.59 3.86 -3.41
CA THR A 189 -6.57 2.98 -4.02
C THR A 189 -6.38 1.67 -3.27
N ILE A 190 -6.12 1.72 -1.95
CA ILE A 190 -5.93 0.52 -1.14
C ILE A 190 -7.19 -0.37 -1.13
N GLY A 191 -8.38 0.22 -0.99
CA GLY A 191 -9.65 -0.53 -1.01
C GLY A 191 -9.90 -1.23 -2.35
N LEU A 192 -9.59 -0.57 -3.47
CA LEU A 192 -9.70 -1.18 -4.80
C LEU A 192 -8.69 -2.31 -5.00
N LEU A 193 -7.45 -2.15 -4.53
CA LEU A 193 -6.43 -3.21 -4.59
C LEU A 193 -6.78 -4.40 -3.68
N MET A 194 -7.35 -4.15 -2.49
CA MET A 194 -7.90 -5.20 -1.63
C MET A 194 -9.08 -5.92 -2.29
N ALA A 195 -9.97 -5.19 -2.96
CA ALA A 195 -11.07 -5.77 -3.72
C ALA A 195 -10.58 -6.69 -4.85
N MET A 196 -9.56 -6.25 -5.59
CA MET A 196 -8.89 -7.06 -6.61
C MET A 196 -8.27 -8.33 -6.00
N ALA A 197 -7.47 -8.20 -4.95
CA ALA A 197 -6.80 -9.34 -4.31
C ALA A 197 -7.82 -10.34 -3.73
N ALA A 198 -8.88 -9.87 -3.07
CA ALA A 198 -9.98 -10.71 -2.59
C ALA A 198 -10.67 -11.47 -3.73
N ARG A 199 -10.91 -10.80 -4.87
CA ARG A 199 -11.49 -11.42 -6.06
C ARG A 199 -10.59 -12.47 -6.69
N LEU A 200 -9.29 -12.24 -6.74
CA LEU A 200 -8.31 -13.23 -7.22
C LEU A 200 -8.22 -14.47 -6.32
N ARG A 201 -8.61 -14.35 -5.03
CA ARG A 201 -8.79 -15.51 -4.13
C ARG A 201 -10.15 -16.20 -4.28
N GLY A 202 -10.99 -15.77 -5.23
CA GLY A 202 -12.29 -16.37 -5.51
C GLY A 202 -13.41 -15.95 -4.55
N LEU A 203 -13.21 -14.88 -3.77
CA LEU A 203 -14.21 -14.41 -2.81
C LEU A 203 -15.34 -13.64 -3.50
N GLU A 204 -16.55 -13.80 -2.99
CA GLU A 204 -17.70 -12.94 -3.29
C GLU A 204 -17.49 -11.58 -2.63
N LEU A 205 -17.24 -10.56 -3.46
CA LEU A 205 -16.86 -9.22 -3.03
C LEU A 205 -18.07 -8.31 -2.87
N THR A 206 -18.14 -7.67 -1.71
CA THR A 206 -18.89 -6.43 -1.50
C THR A 206 -17.89 -5.33 -1.12
N VAL A 207 -18.04 -4.13 -1.68
CA VAL A 207 -17.30 -2.94 -1.25
C VAL A 207 -18.29 -1.94 -0.68
N ALA A 208 -18.05 -1.49 0.54
CA ALA A 208 -18.84 -0.45 1.19
C ALA A 208 -17.99 0.82 1.35
N SER A 209 -18.48 1.96 0.87
CA SER A 209 -17.78 3.24 0.94
C SER A 209 -18.75 4.40 1.04
N LEU A 210 -18.25 5.60 1.33
CA LEU A 210 -19.11 6.77 1.59
C LEU A 210 -19.80 7.35 0.35
N PRO A 211 -19.16 7.50 -0.83
CA PRO A 211 -19.82 8.11 -1.99
C PRO A 211 -21.06 7.34 -2.47
N LYS A 212 -22.00 8.02 -3.15
CA LYS A 212 -23.14 7.36 -3.79
C LYS A 212 -22.79 7.01 -5.25
N PRO A 213 -23.15 5.80 -5.73
CA PRO A 213 -22.96 5.44 -7.13
C PRO A 213 -24.01 6.15 -8.03
N PRO A 214 -23.75 6.27 -9.35
CA PRO A 214 -22.54 5.82 -10.05
C PRO A 214 -21.39 6.84 -9.96
N TYR A 215 -20.17 6.33 -9.80
CA TYR A 215 -18.91 7.05 -10.02
C TYR A 215 -17.81 6.05 -10.36
N ARG A 216 -16.63 6.54 -10.79
CA ARG A 216 -15.54 5.70 -11.29
C ARG A 216 -15.21 4.51 -10.39
N ASN A 217 -15.04 4.73 -9.08
CA ASN A 217 -14.59 3.64 -8.20
C ASN A 217 -15.70 2.61 -7.94
N SER A 218 -16.98 3.01 -7.94
CA SER A 218 -18.07 2.02 -7.89
C SER A 218 -18.12 1.18 -9.16
N GLU A 219 -17.88 1.79 -10.33
CA GLU A 219 -17.83 1.06 -11.61
C GLU A 219 -16.64 0.07 -11.63
N LEU A 220 -15.48 0.47 -11.11
CA LEU A 220 -14.32 -0.42 -10.98
C LEU A 220 -14.61 -1.63 -10.10
N VAL A 221 -15.39 -1.47 -9.03
CA VAL A 221 -15.83 -2.60 -8.21
C VAL A 221 -16.74 -3.55 -9.00
N GLU A 222 -17.67 -3.01 -9.79
CA GLU A 222 -18.56 -3.80 -10.63
C GLU A 222 -17.81 -4.53 -11.77
N GLN A 223 -16.78 -3.91 -12.33
CA GLN A 223 -15.89 -4.54 -13.33
C GLN A 223 -15.16 -5.78 -12.77
N LEU A 224 -14.87 -5.81 -11.47
CA LEU A 224 -14.34 -7.00 -10.77
C LEU A 224 -15.44 -8.04 -10.46
N GLY A 225 -16.67 -7.84 -10.91
CA GLY A 225 -17.85 -8.64 -10.55
C GLY A 225 -18.35 -8.37 -9.13
N GLY A 226 -17.85 -7.32 -8.46
CA GLY A 226 -18.22 -6.82 -7.13
C GLY A 226 -19.61 -6.21 -7.04
N VAL A 227 -20.09 -6.08 -5.81
CA VAL A 227 -21.26 -5.24 -5.49
C VAL A 227 -20.78 -4.03 -4.69
N TYR A 228 -21.08 -2.83 -5.16
CA TYR A 228 -20.84 -1.59 -4.42
C TYR A 228 -22.06 -1.20 -3.58
N ARG A 229 -21.82 -0.72 -2.35
CA ARG A 229 -22.84 -0.16 -1.46
C ARG A 229 -22.35 1.16 -0.86
N SER A 230 -23.20 2.18 -0.91
CA SER A 230 -22.92 3.45 -0.22
C SER A 230 -23.35 3.35 1.24
N THR A 231 -22.47 3.72 2.18
CA THR A 231 -22.81 3.79 3.61
C THR A 231 -23.73 4.97 3.95
N GLN A 232 -24.03 5.84 2.97
CA GLN A 232 -25.09 6.85 3.12
C GLN A 232 -26.50 6.28 2.91
N ASP A 233 -26.63 5.16 2.20
CA ASP A 233 -27.92 4.55 1.87
C ASP A 233 -28.24 3.36 2.76
N SER A 234 -27.23 2.67 3.28
CA SER A 234 -27.38 1.50 4.15
C SER A 234 -26.19 1.37 5.09
N ASP A 235 -26.45 1.13 6.37
CA ASP A 235 -25.40 0.79 7.33
C ASP A 235 -24.83 -0.62 7.06
N LEU A 236 -23.74 -0.98 7.75
CA LEU A 236 -23.12 -2.29 7.55
C LEU A 236 -24.03 -3.45 7.95
N ARG A 237 -24.97 -3.23 8.88
CA ARG A 237 -25.92 -4.26 9.31
C ARG A 237 -26.87 -4.62 8.18
N ALA A 238 -27.50 -3.63 7.56
CA ALA A 238 -28.38 -3.84 6.41
C ALA A 238 -27.63 -4.50 5.23
N ILE A 239 -26.40 -4.06 4.96
CA ILE A 239 -25.54 -4.68 3.94
C ILE A 239 -25.26 -6.15 4.29
N SER A 240 -25.01 -6.47 5.55
CA SER A 240 -24.76 -7.85 6.00
C SER A 240 -26.00 -8.73 5.98
N GLU A 241 -27.19 -8.18 6.24
CA GLU A 241 -28.46 -8.92 6.11
C GLU A 241 -28.71 -9.34 4.65
N GLU A 242 -28.34 -8.51 3.68
CA GLU A 242 -28.48 -8.80 2.26
C GLU A 242 -27.36 -9.73 1.74
N ARG A 243 -26.11 -9.41 2.07
CA ARG A 243 -24.91 -9.95 1.40
C ARG A 243 -24.04 -10.79 2.31
N GLY A 244 -24.15 -10.64 3.62
CA GLY A 244 -23.33 -11.32 4.63
C GLY A 244 -23.86 -12.70 5.04
N PRO A 245 -23.47 -13.18 6.24
CA PRO A 245 -22.34 -12.67 7.02
C PRO A 245 -21.01 -12.77 6.24
N PHE A 246 -20.03 -11.95 6.57
CA PHE A 246 -18.75 -11.90 5.86
C PHE A 246 -17.68 -12.74 6.56
N ASP A 247 -16.89 -13.50 5.79
CA ASP A 247 -15.80 -14.32 6.32
C ASP A 247 -14.50 -13.52 6.45
N LEU A 248 -14.30 -12.56 5.56
CA LEU A 248 -13.17 -11.64 5.56
C LEU A 248 -13.71 -10.21 5.46
N ILE A 249 -13.30 -9.34 6.37
CA ILE A 249 -13.52 -7.91 6.26
C ILE A 249 -12.16 -7.22 6.27
N MET A 250 -11.92 -6.29 5.34
CA MET A 250 -10.69 -5.51 5.31
C MET A 250 -11.00 -4.02 5.30
N ASP A 251 -10.32 -3.28 6.16
CA ASP A 251 -10.50 -1.84 6.31
C ASP A 251 -9.41 -1.04 5.58
N ALA A 252 -9.85 -0.11 4.74
CA ALA A 252 -9.06 0.91 4.08
C ALA A 252 -9.74 2.29 4.13
N THR A 253 -10.48 2.60 5.21
CA THR A 253 -11.31 3.82 5.31
C THR A 253 -10.63 5.00 6.00
N GLY A 254 -9.71 4.75 6.95
CA GLY A 254 -9.22 5.79 7.85
C GLY A 254 -10.28 6.29 8.83
N PHE A 255 -11.40 5.58 8.98
CA PHE A 255 -12.55 5.99 9.78
C PHE A 255 -12.87 4.99 10.89
N SER A 256 -12.24 5.15 12.04
CA SER A 256 -12.31 4.21 13.17
C SER A 256 -13.72 3.77 13.63
N PRO A 257 -14.80 4.56 13.55
CA PRO A 257 -16.15 4.09 13.93
C PRO A 257 -16.65 2.89 13.14
N ILE A 258 -16.39 2.84 11.83
CA ILE A 258 -16.90 1.77 10.96
C ILE A 258 -16.30 0.40 11.29
N ILE A 259 -15.15 0.38 11.96
CA ILE A 259 -14.49 -0.86 12.41
C ILE A 259 -15.34 -1.59 13.44
N TRP A 260 -16.03 -0.86 14.31
CA TRP A 260 -16.87 -1.45 15.33
C TRP A 260 -18.18 -1.98 14.75
N GLU A 261 -18.76 -1.29 13.77
CA GLU A 261 -19.87 -1.81 12.98
C GLU A 261 -19.44 -3.08 12.21
N ALA A 262 -18.25 -3.08 11.62
CA ALA A 262 -17.68 -4.24 10.94
C ALA A 262 -17.50 -5.44 11.88
N ALA A 263 -17.07 -5.20 13.12
CA ALA A 263 -16.92 -6.23 14.15
C ALA A 263 -18.26 -6.90 14.50
N GLU A 264 -19.37 -6.15 14.50
CA GLU A 264 -20.72 -6.69 14.71
C GLU A 264 -21.15 -7.63 13.58
N VAL A 265 -20.86 -7.27 12.33
CA VAL A 265 -21.34 -8.00 11.14
C VAL A 265 -20.40 -9.09 10.64
N LEU A 266 -19.19 -9.19 11.21
CA LEU A 266 -18.24 -10.25 10.91
C LEU A 266 -18.84 -11.63 11.21
N GLY A 267 -18.68 -12.57 10.29
CA GLY A 267 -19.16 -13.94 10.43
C GLY A 267 -18.40 -14.74 11.50
N LYS A 268 -18.95 -15.91 11.84
CA LYS A 268 -18.21 -16.88 12.68
C LYS A 268 -16.96 -17.33 11.94
N ASN A 269 -15.89 -17.54 12.69
CA ASN A 269 -14.57 -17.86 12.18
C ASN A 269 -14.02 -16.77 11.23
N GLY A 270 -14.63 -15.58 11.18
CA GLY A 270 -14.19 -14.53 10.28
C GLY A 270 -12.97 -13.77 10.80
N VAL A 271 -12.32 -13.06 9.89
CA VAL A 271 -11.20 -12.15 10.19
C VAL A 271 -11.56 -10.73 9.76
N LEU A 272 -11.45 -9.77 10.68
CA LEU A 272 -11.42 -8.34 10.39
C LEU A 272 -9.97 -7.85 10.38
N VAL A 273 -9.50 -7.40 9.22
CA VAL A 273 -8.16 -6.86 9.01
C VAL A 273 -8.23 -5.33 9.06
N LEU A 274 -7.46 -4.72 9.95
CA LEU A 274 -7.35 -3.28 10.10
C LEU A 274 -6.07 -2.80 9.40
N SER A 275 -6.20 -2.11 8.27
CA SER A 275 -5.06 -1.60 7.51
C SER A 275 -4.99 -0.07 7.49
N SER A 276 -6.07 0.63 7.85
CA SER A 276 -6.06 2.08 7.86
C SER A 276 -5.38 2.67 9.08
N ILE A 277 -4.73 3.81 8.89
CA ILE A 277 -4.19 4.65 9.95
C ILE A 277 -5.21 5.75 10.20
N THR A 278 -5.71 5.84 11.43
CA THR A 278 -6.66 6.90 11.82
C THR A 278 -5.91 7.94 12.64
N GLY A 279 -5.63 9.11 12.06
CA GLY A 279 -5.20 10.27 12.82
C GLY A 279 -6.33 10.79 13.73
N GLY A 280 -6.00 11.15 14.98
CA GLY A 280 -6.90 11.85 15.91
C GLY A 280 -7.39 11.05 17.12
N ASP A 281 -8.31 11.65 17.89
CA ASP A 281 -8.77 11.19 19.21
C ASP A 281 -10.28 10.90 19.27
N ARG A 282 -10.91 10.67 18.11
CA ARG A 282 -12.35 10.39 17.99
C ARG A 282 -12.76 9.22 18.87
N LYS A 283 -13.88 9.40 19.59
CA LYS A 283 -14.51 8.37 20.44
C LYS A 283 -15.91 8.05 19.94
N VAL A 284 -16.33 6.80 20.10
CA VAL A 284 -17.68 6.32 19.77
C VAL A 284 -18.21 5.40 20.85
N GLU A 285 -19.53 5.37 21.00
CA GLU A 285 -20.23 4.37 21.82
C GLU A 285 -20.37 3.07 21.00
N ILE A 286 -20.13 1.92 21.64
CA ILE A 286 -20.14 0.60 20.98
C ILE A 286 -20.96 -0.40 21.79
N ASN A 287 -21.50 -1.41 21.12
CA ASN A 287 -22.16 -2.55 21.76
C ASN A 287 -21.14 -3.55 22.32
N SER A 288 -20.38 -3.15 23.35
CA SER A 288 -19.23 -3.89 23.87
C SER A 288 -19.54 -5.34 24.26
N ASP A 289 -20.63 -5.58 25.00
CA ASP A 289 -21.05 -6.93 25.41
C ASP A 289 -21.39 -7.82 24.21
N MET A 290 -22.08 -7.26 23.21
CA MET A 290 -22.45 -7.97 21.99
C MET A 290 -21.21 -8.33 21.18
N ILE A 291 -20.29 -7.37 20.97
CA ILE A 291 -19.04 -7.59 20.23
C ILE A 291 -18.21 -8.65 20.94
N ASN A 292 -18.00 -8.52 22.25
CA ASN A 292 -17.25 -9.48 23.05
C ASN A 292 -17.86 -10.90 22.96
N GLN A 293 -19.16 -11.03 23.23
CA GLN A 293 -19.86 -12.31 23.16
C GLN A 293 -19.79 -12.93 21.75
N SER A 294 -19.95 -12.11 20.72
CA SER A 294 -19.90 -12.55 19.31
C SER A 294 -18.51 -13.00 18.89
N PHE A 295 -17.44 -12.35 19.37
CA PHE A 295 -16.06 -12.76 19.11
C PHE A 295 -15.72 -14.08 19.80
N VAL A 296 -16.09 -14.21 21.09
CA VAL A 296 -15.85 -15.43 21.87
C VAL A 296 -16.61 -16.62 21.28
N LEU A 297 -17.93 -16.51 21.11
CA LEU A 297 -18.75 -17.61 20.60
C LEU A 297 -18.56 -17.86 19.10
N GLY A 298 -18.16 -16.83 18.36
CA GLY A 298 -17.92 -16.90 16.93
C GLY A 298 -16.49 -17.29 16.57
N ASN A 299 -15.56 -17.40 17.52
CA ASN A 299 -14.13 -17.60 17.25
C ASN A 299 -13.60 -16.56 16.25
N LYS A 300 -13.98 -15.29 16.38
CA LYS A 300 -13.61 -14.25 15.42
C LYS A 300 -12.21 -13.69 15.71
N VAL A 301 -11.59 -13.09 14.70
CA VAL A 301 -10.29 -12.43 14.81
C VAL A 301 -10.41 -10.98 14.34
N MET A 302 -9.76 -10.07 15.06
CA MET A 302 -9.46 -8.72 14.61
C MET A 302 -7.94 -8.55 14.66
N VAL A 303 -7.33 -8.10 13.56
CA VAL A 303 -5.87 -8.01 13.44
C VAL A 303 -5.46 -6.75 12.70
N GLY A 304 -4.48 -6.02 13.24
CA GLY A 304 -3.84 -4.90 12.55
C GLY A 304 -2.75 -5.37 11.59
N THR A 305 -2.56 -4.61 10.51
CA THR A 305 -1.46 -4.83 9.56
C THR A 305 -0.89 -3.49 9.10
N VAL A 306 0.41 -3.46 8.84
CA VAL A 306 1.15 -2.29 8.37
C VAL A 306 2.40 -2.75 7.62
N ASN A 307 2.85 -1.99 6.61
CA ASN A 307 4.02 -2.32 5.79
C ASN A 307 3.86 -3.68 5.07
N ALA A 308 4.96 -4.27 4.57
CA ALA A 308 4.94 -5.51 3.79
C ALA A 308 6.27 -6.29 3.87
N SER A 309 6.17 -7.61 3.84
CA SER A 309 7.32 -8.51 3.79
C SER A 309 7.74 -8.84 2.34
N PRO A 310 8.93 -9.41 2.10
CA PRO A 310 9.32 -9.90 0.78
C PRO A 310 8.36 -10.93 0.16
N ALA A 311 7.62 -11.68 0.97
CA ALA A 311 6.61 -12.61 0.48
C ALA A 311 5.38 -11.87 -0.08
N ASP A 312 5.01 -10.74 0.52
CA ASP A 312 3.88 -9.92 0.08
C ASP A 312 4.20 -9.19 -1.23
N PHE A 313 5.44 -8.72 -1.42
CA PHE A 313 5.91 -8.21 -2.71
C PHE A 313 5.83 -9.25 -3.83
N ARG A 314 6.25 -10.50 -3.57
CA ARG A 314 6.13 -11.58 -4.56
C ARG A 314 4.68 -11.93 -4.87
N SER A 315 3.84 -12.00 -3.85
CA SER A 315 2.39 -12.22 -4.01
C SER A 315 1.76 -11.09 -4.82
N GLY A 316 2.17 -9.85 -4.57
CA GLY A 316 1.70 -8.67 -5.30
C GLY A 316 2.09 -8.72 -6.78
N VAL A 317 3.32 -9.13 -7.12
CA VAL A 317 3.73 -9.33 -8.53
C VAL A 317 2.83 -10.38 -9.19
N ASP A 318 2.64 -11.53 -8.55
CA ASP A 318 1.81 -12.61 -9.08
C ASP A 318 0.36 -12.14 -9.30
N ASP A 319 -0.19 -11.37 -8.37
CA ASP A 319 -1.56 -10.89 -8.43
C ASP A 319 -1.77 -9.76 -9.44
N LEU A 320 -0.80 -8.85 -9.60
CA LEU A 320 -0.82 -7.87 -10.70
C LEU A 320 -0.78 -8.57 -12.07
N ILE A 321 0.00 -9.63 -12.23
CA ILE A 321 0.03 -10.44 -13.46
C ILE A 321 -1.33 -11.08 -13.72
N LYS A 322 -1.91 -11.74 -12.71
CA LYS A 322 -3.24 -12.36 -12.82
C LYS A 322 -4.32 -11.33 -13.13
N ALA A 323 -4.26 -10.16 -12.49
CA ALA A 323 -5.21 -9.08 -12.72
C ALA A 323 -5.13 -8.58 -14.16
N GLN A 324 -3.93 -8.35 -14.71
CA GLN A 324 -3.80 -7.98 -16.12
C GLN A 324 -4.34 -9.05 -17.08
N ALA A 325 -4.25 -10.32 -16.71
CA ALA A 325 -4.78 -11.42 -17.52
C ALA A 325 -6.30 -11.57 -17.43
N LEU A 326 -6.88 -11.43 -16.22
CA LEU A 326 -8.30 -11.70 -15.94
C LEU A 326 -9.18 -10.46 -16.10
N PHE A 327 -8.62 -9.27 -15.86
CA PHE A 327 -9.30 -7.98 -15.95
C PHE A 327 -8.45 -6.99 -16.76
N PRO A 328 -8.22 -7.22 -18.07
CA PRO A 328 -7.31 -6.41 -18.86
C PRO A 328 -7.69 -4.93 -18.85
N GLY A 329 -6.72 -4.06 -18.54
CA GLY A 329 -6.93 -2.61 -18.48
C GLY A 329 -7.60 -2.10 -17.19
N TRP A 330 -7.92 -2.99 -16.24
CA TRP A 330 -8.50 -2.56 -14.97
C TRP A 330 -7.50 -1.81 -14.10
N LEU A 331 -6.26 -2.30 -13.99
CA LEU A 331 -5.19 -1.66 -13.21
C LEU A 331 -4.81 -0.28 -13.78
N ASP A 332 -4.78 -0.15 -15.10
CA ASP A 332 -4.50 1.12 -15.78
C ASP A 332 -5.51 2.21 -15.39
N GLN A 333 -6.77 1.83 -15.10
CA GLN A 333 -7.79 2.78 -14.68
C GLN A 333 -7.58 3.33 -13.26
N LEU A 334 -6.72 2.72 -12.44
CA LEU A 334 -6.38 3.27 -11.12
C LEU A 334 -5.40 4.44 -11.23
N LEU A 335 -4.60 4.50 -12.29
CA LEU A 335 -3.61 5.55 -12.56
C LEU A 335 -4.28 6.82 -13.13
N THR A 336 -5.00 7.55 -12.28
CA THR A 336 -5.88 8.65 -12.71
C THR A 336 -5.16 9.98 -12.91
N THR A 337 -4.12 10.24 -12.13
CA THR A 337 -3.62 11.61 -11.96
C THR A 337 -2.09 11.65 -12.12
N PRO A 338 -1.59 11.63 -13.37
CA PRO A 338 -0.16 11.76 -13.65
C PRO A 338 0.31 13.19 -13.39
N ILE A 339 1.46 13.32 -12.72
CA ILE A 339 2.20 14.57 -12.56
C ILE A 339 3.49 14.45 -13.36
N HIS A 340 3.67 15.30 -14.37
CA HIS A 340 4.81 15.19 -15.27
C HIS A 340 6.03 15.96 -14.72
N GLY A 341 7.09 15.26 -14.32
CA GLY A 341 8.33 15.87 -13.85
C GLY A 341 8.32 16.27 -12.37
N LEU A 342 9.51 16.23 -11.75
CA LEU A 342 9.71 16.53 -10.33
C LEU A 342 9.46 18.00 -9.99
N GLU A 343 9.56 18.90 -10.98
CA GLU A 343 9.32 20.33 -10.81
C GLU A 343 7.85 20.68 -10.48
N ASN A 344 6.91 19.78 -10.76
CA ASN A 344 5.47 19.99 -10.52
C ASN A 344 5.01 19.43 -9.16
N TYR A 345 5.88 19.44 -8.15
CA TYR A 345 5.58 18.93 -6.81
C TYR A 345 4.43 19.67 -6.10
N GLU A 346 4.20 20.96 -6.41
CA GLU A 346 3.05 21.71 -5.89
C GLU A 346 1.72 21.19 -6.46
N GLU A 347 1.71 20.79 -7.74
CA GLU A 347 0.56 20.17 -8.39
C GLU A 347 0.29 18.79 -7.77
N MET A 348 1.34 18.00 -7.54
CA MET A 348 1.26 16.71 -6.87
C MET A 348 0.58 16.80 -5.49
N ILE A 349 1.02 17.74 -4.64
CA ILE A 349 0.40 17.94 -3.32
C ILE A 349 -1.04 18.39 -3.45
N ARG A 350 -1.34 19.33 -4.37
CA ARG A 350 -2.72 19.79 -4.60
C ARG A 350 -3.64 18.65 -5.05
N ALA A 351 -3.17 17.79 -5.95
CA ALA A 351 -3.92 16.62 -6.39
C ALA A 351 -4.20 15.68 -5.21
N LEU A 352 -3.23 15.43 -4.33
CA LEU A 352 -3.43 14.60 -3.13
C LEU A 352 -4.41 15.20 -2.11
N THR A 353 -4.50 16.52 -2.01
CA THR A 353 -5.30 17.19 -0.97
C THR A 353 -6.69 17.63 -1.43
N GLU A 354 -6.84 17.97 -2.71
CA GLU A 354 -8.04 18.64 -3.24
C GLU A 354 -8.79 17.81 -4.28
N ASP A 355 -8.15 16.88 -4.99
CA ASP A 355 -8.80 16.08 -6.04
C ASP A 355 -9.56 14.89 -5.43
N ALA A 356 -10.85 15.07 -5.22
CA ALA A 356 -11.73 14.03 -4.70
C ALA A 356 -12.01 12.89 -5.71
N GLU A 357 -11.68 13.07 -7.00
CA GLU A 357 -11.83 12.05 -8.04
C GLU A 357 -10.54 11.25 -8.27
N ALA A 358 -9.40 11.71 -7.74
CA ALA A 358 -8.14 10.99 -7.82
C ALA A 358 -8.23 9.62 -7.12
N ILE A 359 -7.82 8.58 -7.83
CA ILE A 359 -7.57 7.26 -7.25
C ILE A 359 -6.09 7.19 -6.91
N LYS A 360 -5.23 7.19 -7.94
CA LYS A 360 -3.78 7.18 -7.79
C LYS A 360 -3.16 8.40 -8.45
N VAL A 361 -2.58 9.26 -7.60
CA VAL A 361 -1.65 10.30 -8.02
C VAL A 361 -0.26 9.68 -8.11
N PHE A 362 0.49 10.01 -9.16
CA PHE A 362 1.85 9.53 -9.33
C PHE A 362 2.68 10.53 -10.14
N VAL A 363 3.97 10.63 -9.82
CA VAL A 363 4.92 11.48 -10.53
C VAL A 363 5.64 10.66 -11.60
N GLU A 364 5.61 11.12 -12.84
CA GLU A 364 6.45 10.62 -13.92
C GLU A 364 7.80 11.33 -13.88
N VAL A 365 8.82 10.62 -13.38
CA VAL A 365 10.12 11.21 -13.05
C VAL A 365 11.03 11.28 -14.28
N ASN A 366 11.17 10.17 -15.00
CA ASN A 366 11.93 10.09 -16.24
C ASN A 366 11.05 9.55 -17.36
N GLY A 367 11.29 10.03 -18.60
CA GLY A 367 10.60 9.50 -19.78
C GLY A 367 10.88 8.00 -20.00
N SER A 368 9.92 7.33 -20.64
CA SER A 368 9.90 5.86 -20.85
C SER A 368 10.91 5.35 -21.89
N ARG A 369 11.94 6.14 -22.23
CA ARG A 369 12.91 5.82 -23.29
C ARG A 369 14.12 5.05 -22.78
#